data_AF-A0A9C9BV56-F1
#
_entry.id   AF-A0A9C9BV56-F1
#
_cell.length_a   1.000
_cell.length_b   1.000
_cell.length_c   1.000
_cell.angle_alpha   90.00
_cell.angle_beta   90.00
_cell.angle_gamma   90.00
#
_symmetry.space_group_name_H-M   'P 1'
#
loop_
_entity.id
_entity.type
_entity.pdbx_description
1 polymer ?
#
loop_
_entity_poly.entity_id
_entity_poly.type
_entity_poly.pdbx_seq_one_letter_code
_entity_poly.pdbx_strand_id
1 'polypeptide(L)'
;MTIVLVLIAMIVLGLIVGFVAGLIWKDNRPIGVQGDYLVAVLTTVVVGLLDYYVIPAMGFSDTMRWLGVSTEPWISALLILWLIRYVKK
;
A
#
# COMPACT_ATOMS: atom_id res chain seq x y z
N MET A 1 -19.76 4.96 -8.26
CA MET A 1 -19.44 5.89 -7.15
C MET A 1 -18.56 5.27 -6.06
N THR A 2 -18.43 3.94 -5.97
CA THR A 2 -17.61 3.24 -4.97
C THR A 2 -16.12 3.16 -5.31
N ILE A 3 -15.75 2.84 -6.56
CA ILE A 3 -14.33 2.62 -6.90
C ILE A 3 -13.45 3.88 -6.79
N VAL A 4 -14.02 5.07 -7.08
CA VAL A 4 -13.29 6.34 -6.95
C VAL A 4 -12.96 6.63 -5.48
N LEU A 5 -13.88 6.35 -4.55
CA LEU A 5 -13.62 6.48 -3.12
C LEU A 5 -12.57 5.48 -2.64
N VAL A 6 -12.60 4.26 -3.17
CA VAL A 6 -11.60 3.22 -2.88
C VAL A 6 -10.22 3.65 -3.36
N LEU A 7 -10.10 4.20 -4.57
CA LEU A 7 -8.85 4.76 -5.10
C LEU A 7 -8.33 5.94 -4.26
N ILE A 8 -9.21 6.88 -3.91
CA ILE A 8 -8.84 8.01 -3.03
C ILE A 8 -8.34 7.48 -1.68
N ALA A 9 -9.04 6.50 -1.09
CA ALA A 9 -8.62 5.88 0.16
C ALA A 9 -7.25 5.20 0.04
N MET A 10 -6.96 4.51 -1.06
CA MET A 10 -5.65 3.87 -1.31
C MET A 10 -4.53 4.89 -1.47
N ILE A 11 -4.79 6.01 -2.14
CA ILE A 11 -3.82 7.10 -2.27
C ILE A 11 -3.53 7.72 -0.90
N VAL A 12 -4.57 8.04 -0.12
CA VAL A 12 -4.42 8.59 1.23
C VAL A 12 -3.67 7.61 2.14
N LEU A 13 -4.02 6.32 2.11
CA LEU A 13 -3.30 5.27 2.84
C LEU A 13 -1.84 5.18 2.40
N GLY A 14 -1.56 5.23 1.10
CA GLY A 14 -0.19 5.22 0.57
C GLY A 14 0.64 6.41 1.07
N LEU A 15 0.04 7.59 1.14
CA LEU A 15 0.68 8.78 1.72
C LEU A 15 0.94 8.61 3.22
N ILE A 16 -0.03 8.10 3.98
CA ILE A 16 0.14 7.81 5.41
C ILE A 16 1.28 6.81 5.62
N VAL A 17 1.33 5.75 4.80
CA VAL A 17 2.39 4.75 4.88
C VAL A 17 3.75 5.33 4.53
N GLY A 18 3.85 6.13 3.47
CA GLY A 18 5.10 6.81 3.10
C GLY A 18 5.62 7.76 4.20
N PHE A 19 4.72 8.35 4.99
CA PHE A 19 5.08 9.12 6.17
C PHE A 19 5.55 8.22 7.32
N VAL A 20 4.77 7.19 7.66
CA VAL A 20 5.07 6.22 8.73
C VAL A 20 6.38 5.49 8.47
N ALA A 21 6.67 5.13 7.22
CA ALA A 21 7.95 4.57 6.78
C ALA A 21 9.14 5.45 7.19
N GLY A 22 9.03 6.76 7.02
CA GLY A 22 10.06 7.72 7.45
C GLY A 22 10.28 7.69 8.96
N LEU A 23 9.20 7.60 9.75
CA LEU A 23 9.27 7.49 11.21
C LEU A 23 9.91 6.16 11.65
N ILE A 24 9.49 5.04 11.07
CA ILE A 24 10.01 3.70 11.41
C ILE A 24 11.51 3.62 11.11
N TRP A 25 11.96 4.18 9.99
CA TRP A 25 13.36 4.09 9.57
C TRP A 25 14.20 5.30 9.93
N LYS A 26 13.70 6.21 10.77
CA LYS A 26 14.41 7.41 11.25
C LYS A 26 15.08 8.18 10.09
N ASP A 27 14.31 8.42 9.04
CA ASP A 27 14.72 9.10 7.81
C ASP A 27 15.84 8.42 6.99
N ASN A 28 16.23 7.19 7.31
CA ASN A 28 17.04 6.36 6.43
C ASN A 28 16.18 5.79 5.28
N ARG A 29 15.77 6.69 4.39
CA ARG A 29 14.83 6.44 3.30
C ARG A 29 15.51 5.79 2.10
N PRO A 30 15.08 4.60 1.64
CA PRO A 30 15.77 3.86 0.59
C PRO A 30 15.86 4.59 -0.76
N ILE A 31 14.86 5.40 -1.13
CA ILE A 31 14.86 6.17 -2.39
C ILE A 31 14.76 7.68 -2.12
N GLY A 32 14.88 8.09 -0.86
CA GLY A 32 14.60 9.46 -0.42
C GLY A 32 13.11 9.75 -0.27
N VAL A 33 12.77 10.95 0.19
CA VAL A 33 11.40 11.31 0.60
C VAL A 33 10.40 11.09 -0.54
N GLN A 34 10.60 11.77 -1.67
CA GLN A 34 9.67 11.71 -2.81
C GLN A 34 9.53 10.30 -3.40
N GLY A 35 10.63 9.56 -3.50
CA GLY A 35 10.63 8.19 -4.03
C GLY A 35 9.83 7.23 -3.14
N ASP A 36 10.03 7.29 -1.82
CA ASP A 36 9.33 6.41 -0.89
C ASP A 36 7.81 6.66 -0.87
N TYR A 37 7.37 7.93 -0.95
CA TYR A 37 5.95 8.26 -1.06
C TYR A 37 5.35 7.73 -2.36
N LEU A 38 6.06 7.88 -3.48
CA LEU A 38 5.59 7.43 -4.78
C LEU A 38 5.47 5.89 -4.81
N VAL A 39 6.47 5.18 -4.28
CA VAL A 39 6.44 3.72 -4.16
C VAL A 39 5.33 3.26 -3.22
N ALA A 40 5.14 3.92 -2.08
CA ALA A 40 4.07 3.59 -1.15
C ALA A 40 2.69 3.74 -1.80
N VAL A 41 2.43 4.87 -2.47
CA VAL A 41 1.14 5.12 -3.16
C VAL A 41 0.91 4.14 -4.30
N LEU A 42 1.92 3.88 -5.14
CA LEU A 42 1.78 2.91 -6.22
C LEU A 42 1.49 1.51 -5.67
N THR A 43 2.18 1.12 -4.60
CA THR A 43 1.98 -0.19 -3.98
C THR A 43 0.58 -0.32 -3.39
N THR A 44 0.12 0.67 -2.62
CA THR A 44 -1.21 0.61 -2.00
C THR A 44 -2.31 0.59 -3.06
N VAL A 45 -2.16 1.35 -4.14
CA VAL A 45 -3.14 1.36 -5.23
C VAL A 45 -3.14 0.02 -5.98
N VAL A 46 -1.98 -0.50 -6.36
CA VAL A 46 -1.90 -1.76 -7.12
C VAL A 46 -2.42 -2.93 -6.30
N VAL A 47 -1.92 -3.11 -5.07
CA VAL A 47 -2.34 -4.21 -4.19
C VAL A 47 -3.81 -4.07 -3.83
N GLY A 48 -4.25 -2.88 -3.47
CA GLY A 48 -5.64 -2.66 -3.11
C GLY A 48 -6.63 -2.89 -4.25
N LEU A 49 -6.24 -2.59 -5.49
CA LEU A 49 -7.04 -2.96 -6.67
C LEU A 49 -7.04 -4.47 -6.90
N LEU A 50 -5.90 -5.15 -6.71
CA LEU A 50 -5.86 -6.60 -6.76
C LEU A 50 -6.83 -7.21 -5.75
N ASP A 51 -6.83 -6.76 -4.50
CA ASP A 51 -7.74 -7.28 -3.48
C ASP A 51 -9.21 -7.02 -3.83
N TYR A 52 -9.49 -5.82 -4.37
CA TYR A 52 -10.83 -5.43 -4.75
C TYR A 52 -11.43 -6.33 -5.85
N TYR A 53 -10.62 -6.78 -6.81
CA TYR A 53 -11.08 -7.58 -7.95
C TYR A 53 -10.82 -9.08 -7.80
N VAL A 54 -9.66 -9.48 -7.26
CA VAL A 54 -9.23 -10.88 -7.20
C VAL A 54 -9.93 -11.62 -6.07
N ILE A 55 -10.14 -11.01 -4.90
CA ILE A 55 -10.82 -11.69 -3.77
C ILE A 55 -12.24 -12.13 -4.15
N PRO A 56 -13.09 -11.28 -4.74
CA PRO A 56 -14.40 -11.74 -5.24
C PRO A 56 -14.30 -12.75 -6.37
N ALA A 57 -13.32 -12.61 -7.28
CA ALA A 57 -13.13 -13.54 -8.39
C ALA A 57 -12.73 -14.96 -7.93
N MET A 58 -12.08 -15.07 -6.77
CA MET A 58 -11.76 -16.36 -6.11
C MET A 58 -12.97 -16.98 -5.38
N GLY A 59 -14.14 -16.33 -5.37
CA GLY A 59 -15.35 -16.83 -4.71
C GLY A 59 -15.43 -16.53 -3.21
N PHE A 60 -14.59 -15.62 -2.69
CA PHE A 60 -14.67 -15.19 -1.30
C PHE A 60 -15.80 -14.18 -1.06
N SER A 61 -16.19 -14.03 0.21
CA SER A 61 -17.25 -13.10 0.63
C SER A 61 -16.83 -11.63 0.53
N ASP A 62 -17.82 -10.74 0.46
CA ASP A 62 -17.59 -9.29 0.48
C ASP A 62 -16.84 -8.84 1.74
N THR A 63 -17.08 -9.47 2.89
CA THR A 63 -16.35 -9.19 4.14
C THR A 63 -14.86 -9.46 3.97
N MET A 64 -14.49 -10.57 3.31
CA MET A 64 -13.09 -10.89 3.04
C MET A 64 -12.45 -9.88 2.09
N ARG A 65 -13.18 -9.44 1.05
CA ARG A 65 -12.71 -8.37 0.15
C ARG A 65 -12.37 -7.12 0.94
N TRP A 66 -13.28 -6.66 1.80
CA TRP A 66 -13.07 -5.42 2.54
C TRP A 66 -11.95 -5.53 3.58
N LEU A 67 -11.76 -6.71 4.18
CA LEU A 67 -10.60 -6.98 5.04
C LEU A 67 -9.30 -6.85 4.23
N GLY A 68 -9.17 -7.61 3.13
CA GLY A 68 -7.98 -7.58 2.27
C GLY A 68 -7.64 -6.16 1.81
N VAL A 69 -8.62 -5.48 1.18
CA VAL A 69 -8.48 -4.08 0.70
C VAL A 69 -8.07 -3.10 1.81
N SER A 70 -8.43 -3.37 3.08
CA SER A 70 -8.08 -2.51 4.21
C SER A 70 -6.74 -2.84 4.87
N THR A 71 -6.29 -4.09 4.81
CA THR A 71 -5.10 -4.55 5.55
C THR A 71 -3.88 -4.78 4.66
N GLU A 72 -4.06 -5.43 3.52
CA GLU A 72 -2.94 -5.86 2.68
C GLU A 72 -2.20 -4.70 2.00
N PRO A 73 -2.86 -3.64 1.50
CA PRO A 73 -2.18 -2.59 0.75
C PRO A 73 -1.10 -1.86 1.55
N TRP A 74 -1.38 -1.48 2.80
CA TRP A 74 -0.45 -0.71 3.61
C TRP A 74 0.68 -1.58 4.16
N ILE A 75 0.40 -2.84 4.50
CA ILE A 75 1.43 -3.81 4.90
C ILE A 75 2.37 -4.07 3.72
N SER A 76 1.82 -4.25 2.52
CA SER A 76 2.58 -4.48 1.29
C SER A 76 3.46 -3.28 0.95
N ALA A 77 2.94 -2.06 1.08
CA ALA A 77 3.73 -0.83 0.86
C ALA A 77 4.92 -0.73 1.82
N LEU A 78 4.73 -1.03 3.11
CA LEU A 78 5.84 -1.09 4.07
C LEU A 78 6.84 -2.20 3.73
N LEU A 79 6.36 -3.37 3.32
CA LEU A 79 7.19 -4.51 2.95
C LEU A 79 8.03 -4.20 1.70
N ILE A 80 7.45 -3.58 0.67
CA ILE A 80 8.19 -3.21 -0.54
C ILE A 80 9.26 -2.17 -0.23
N LEU A 81 8.94 -1.13 0.55
CA LEU A 81 9.95 -0.15 0.95
C LEU A 81 11.07 -0.78 1.78
N TRP A 82 10.73 -1.71 2.69
CA TRP A 82 11.72 -2.48 3.44
C TRP A 82 12.60 -3.34 2.53
N LEU A 83 12.02 -4.00 1.53
CA LEU A 83 12.74 -4.85 0.59
C LEU A 83 13.71 -4.04 -0.27
N ILE A 84 13.27 -2.88 -0.78
CA ILE A 84 14.15 -1.95 -1.51
C ILE A 84 15.32 -1.52 -0.62
N ARG A 85 15.05 -1.22 0.65
CA ARG A 85 16.09 -0.87 1.61
C ARG A 85 17.07 -2.02 1.85
N TYR A 86 16.56 -3.24 1.98
CA TYR A 86 17.37 -4.43 2.20
C TYR A 86 18.31 -4.67 1.01
N VAL A 87 17.83 -4.53 -0.22
CA VAL A 87 18.61 -4.76 -1.45
C VAL A 87 19.67 -3.68 -1.69
N LYS A 88 19.42 -2.43 -1.26
CA LYS A 88 20.38 -1.33 -1.42
C LYS A 88 21.46 -1.28 -0.34
N LYS A 89 21.36 -2.11 0.69
CA LYS A 89 22.32 -2.19 1.80
C LYS A 89 23.49 -3.08 1.43
#